data_AF-A0A848ZS40-F1
#
_entry.id   AF-A0A848ZS40-F1
#
_cell.length_a   1.000
_cell.length_b   1.000
_cell.length_c   1.000
_cell.angle_alpha   90.00
_cell.angle_beta   90.00
_cell.angle_gamma   90.00
#
_symmetry.space_group_name_H-M   'P 1'
#
loop_
_entity.id
_entity.type
_entity.pdbx_description
1 polymer ?
#
loop_
_entity_poly.entity_id
_entity_poly.type
_entity_poly.pdbx_seq_one_letter_code
_entity_poly.pdbx_strand_id
1 'polypeptide(L)' 'PAEVDLDFLLDERARELAGEGHRWWDLARTGKLVERTRLYNPVAAPNIQDYHIVRPIPQDQIDRTLGGYPQNDGYPQ' A
#
# COMPACT_ATOMS: atom_id res chain seq x y z
N PRO A 1 1.26 26.55 -18.63
CA PRO A 1 0.65 26.06 -17.37
C PRO A 1 1.21 24.68 -17.06
N ALA A 2 1.56 24.38 -15.81
CA ALA A 2 1.86 23.00 -15.42
C ALA A 2 0.57 22.18 -15.54
N GLU A 3 0.65 20.99 -16.11
CA GLU A 3 -0.49 20.10 -16.29
C GLU A 3 -0.85 19.48 -14.93
N VAL A 4 -2.13 19.53 -14.55
CA VAL A 4 -2.63 18.91 -13.32
C VAL A 4 -2.86 17.43 -13.62
N ASP A 5 -1.95 16.58 -13.19
CA ASP A 5 -2.04 15.13 -13.33
C ASP A 5 -2.19 14.43 -11.96
N LEU A 6 -2.28 13.10 -11.99
CA LEU A 6 -2.39 12.29 -10.78
C LEU A 6 -1.17 12.44 -9.88
N ASP A 7 0.02 12.55 -10.46
CA ASP A 7 1.25 12.62 -9.70
C ASP A 7 1.37 13.95 -8.94
N PHE A 8 0.99 15.05 -9.59
CA PHE A 8 0.81 16.36 -8.99
C PHE A 8 -0.18 16.32 -7.81
N LEU A 9 -1.36 15.71 -8.01
CA LEU A 9 -2.38 15.62 -6.95
C LEU A 9 -1.88 14.79 -5.76
N LEU A 10 -1.17 13.68 -6.01
CA LEU A 10 -0.62 12.83 -4.96
C LEU A 10 0.53 13.52 -4.19
N ASP A 11 1.27 14.43 -4.82
CA ASP A 11 2.31 15.22 -4.16
C ASP A 11 1.75 16.33 -3.28
N GLU A 12 0.68 16.99 -3.71
CA GLU A 12 -0.05 17.94 -2.86
C GLU A 12 -0.69 17.24 -1.66
N ARG A 13 -1.38 16.11 -1.89
CA ARG A 13 -2.00 15.35 -0.79
C ARG A 13 -0.97 14.81 0.22
N ALA A 14 0.24 14.47 -0.23
CA ALA A 14 1.32 14.07 0.67
C ALA A 14 1.77 15.19 1.61
N ARG A 15 1.82 16.43 1.11
CA ARG A 15 2.22 17.61 1.89
C ARG A 15 1.12 18.04 2.85
N GLU A 16 -0.11 18.10 2.36
CA GLU A 16 -1.26 18.57 3.14
C GLU A 16 -1.62 17.60 4.27
N LEU A 17 -1.71 16.30 3.97
CA LEU A 17 -2.28 15.29 4.88
C LEU A 17 -1.20 14.43 5.56
N ALA A 18 -0.02 15.00 5.76
CA ALA A 18 1.11 14.29 6.33
C ALA A 18 0.81 13.88 7.79
N GLY A 19 0.92 12.58 8.08
CA GLY A 19 0.67 12.03 9.43
C GLY A 19 -0.79 11.68 9.74
N GLU A 20 -1.73 11.99 8.84
CA GLU A 20 -3.17 11.77 9.07
C GLU A 20 -3.69 10.40 8.57
N GLY A 21 -2.77 9.48 8.21
CA GLY A 21 -3.14 8.11 7.81
C GLY A 21 -3.70 7.96 6.38
N HIS A 22 -3.74 9.03 5.57
CA HIS A 22 -4.25 8.97 4.20
C HIS A 22 -3.28 8.33 3.19
N ARG A 23 -1.97 8.47 3.42
CA ARG A 23 -0.95 8.20 2.39
C ARG A 23 -1.03 6.78 1.83
N TRP A 24 -1.21 5.77 2.68
CA TRP A 24 -1.29 4.38 2.21
C TRP A 24 -2.51 4.16 1.32
N TRP A 25 -3.69 4.62 1.76
CA TRP A 25 -4.94 4.46 1.01
C TRP A 25 -4.93 5.17 -0.33
N ASP A 26 -4.41 6.40 -0.37
CA ASP A 26 -4.30 7.18 -1.60
C ASP A 26 -3.41 6.50 -2.63
N LEU A 27 -2.26 5.98 -2.20
CA LEU A 27 -1.35 5.31 -3.10
C LEU A 27 -1.86 3.92 -3.52
N ALA A 28 -2.48 3.16 -2.63
CA ALA A 28 -3.02 1.83 -2.92
C ALA A 28 -4.16 1.91 -3.95
N ARG A 29 -5.14 2.80 -3.72
CA ARG A 29 -6.31 2.94 -4.61
C ARG A 29 -5.98 3.53 -5.98
N THR A 30 -4.80 4.14 -6.14
CA THR A 30 -4.34 4.74 -7.40
C THR A 30 -3.29 3.89 -8.11
N GLY A 31 -2.92 2.72 -7.56
CA GLY A 31 -1.89 1.85 -8.14
C GLY A 31 -0.46 2.39 -7.99
N LYS A 32 -0.24 3.41 -7.16
CA LYS A 32 1.05 4.11 -6.99
C LYS A 32 1.84 3.69 -5.75
N LEU A 33 1.31 2.79 -4.92
CA LEU A 33 1.92 2.39 -3.64
C LEU A 33 3.36 1.90 -3.80
N VAL A 34 3.56 0.85 -4.59
CA VAL A 34 4.88 0.20 -4.68
C VAL A 34 5.91 1.15 -5.30
N GLU A 35 5.57 1.77 -6.43
CA GLU A 35 6.40 2.76 -7.13
C GLU A 35 6.85 3.89 -6.19
N ARG A 36 5.89 4.57 -5.54
CA ARG A 36 6.20 5.74 -4.72
C ARG A 36 6.80 5.40 -3.36
N THR A 37 6.50 4.23 -2.78
CA THR A 37 7.19 3.75 -1.58
C THR A 37 8.66 3.48 -1.88
N ARG A 38 8.98 2.83 -3.01
CA ARG A 38 10.38 2.61 -3.42
C ARG A 38 11.12 3.92 -3.68
N LEU A 39 10.45 4.93 -4.26
CA LEU A 39 11.05 6.21 -4.60
C LEU A 39 11.30 7.12 -3.39
N TYR A 40 10.36 7.18 -2.44
CA TYR A 40 10.36 8.22 -1.40
C TYR A 40 10.50 7.71 0.04
N ASN A 41 10.43 6.39 0.29
CA ASN A 41 10.52 5.84 1.64
C ASN A 41 11.75 4.92 1.77
N PRO A 42 12.93 5.45 2.19
CA PRO A 42 14.15 4.65 2.27
C PRO A 42 14.08 3.50 3.30
N VAL A 43 13.17 3.58 4.26
CA VAL A 43 12.99 2.53 5.29
C VAL A 43 12.14 1.37 4.75
N ALA A 44 11.07 1.67 4.01
CA ALA A 44 10.18 0.66 3.47
C ALA A 44 10.60 0.14 2.08
N ALA A 45 11.34 0.93 1.30
CA ALA A 45 11.76 0.59 -0.05
C ALA A 45 12.47 -0.79 -0.17
N PRO A 46 13.35 -1.20 0.76
CA PRO A 46 13.99 -2.52 0.68
C PRO A 46 13.03 -3.70 0.90
N ASN A 47 11.89 -3.46 1.56
CA ASN A 47 11.00 -4.51 2.06
C ASN A 47 9.66 -4.55 1.31
N ILE A 48 9.28 -3.49 0.58
CA ILE A 48 8.00 -3.44 -0.14
C ILE A 48 8.02 -4.39 -1.36
N GLN A 49 7.11 -5.36 -1.34
CA GLN A 49 6.86 -6.29 -2.43
C GLN A 49 5.61 -5.88 -3.21
N ASP A 50 5.48 -6.37 -4.44
CA ASP A 50 4.38 -5.98 -5.33
C ASP A 50 3.01 -6.40 -4.75
N TYR A 51 2.95 -7.47 -3.96
CA TYR A 51 1.73 -7.97 -3.32
C TYR A 51 1.33 -7.21 -2.04
N HIS A 52 2.15 -6.29 -1.53
CA HIS A 52 1.84 -5.48 -0.33
C HIS A 52 0.78 -4.38 -0.56
N ILE A 53 0.11 -4.39 -1.73
CA ILE A 53 -1.09 -3.58 -2.00
C ILE A 53 -2.27 -3.98 -1.11
N VAL A 54 -2.27 -5.21 -0.60
CA VAL A 54 -3.18 -5.72 0.43
C VAL A 54 -2.38 -6.13 1.65
N ARG A 55 -3.01 -6.13 2.83
CA ARG A 55 -2.38 -6.60 4.08
C ARG A 55 -2.55 -8.11 4.24
N PRO A 56 -1.68 -8.79 5.01
CA PRO A 56 -1.90 -10.21 5.30
C PRO A 56 -3.19 -10.38 6.11
N ILE A 57 -3.91 -11.45 5.81
CA ILE A 57 -5.00 -11.96 6.64
C ILE A 57 -4.38 -12.46 7.95
N PRO A 58 -4.87 -12.06 9.13
CA PRO A 58 -4.35 -12.57 10.40
C PRO A 58 -4.48 -14.09 10.49
N GLN A 59 -3.41 -14.77 10.93
CA GLN A 59 -3.39 -16.24 11.00
C GLN A 59 -4.53 -16.79 11.85
N ASP A 60 -4.83 -16.15 12.97
CA ASP A 60 -5.89 -16.51 13.89
C ASP A 60 -7.27 -16.55 13.21
N GLN A 61 -7.48 -15.73 12.17
CA GLN A 61 -8.72 -15.72 11.38
C GLN A 61 -8.75 -16.91 10.42
N ILE A 62 -7.63 -17.23 9.78
CA ILE A 62 -7.48 -18.40 8.90
C ILE A 62 -7.74 -19.68 9.72
N ASP A 63 -7.07 -19.82 10.85
CA ASP A 63 -7.15 -21.00 11.72
C ASP A 63 -8.56 -21.24 12.29
N ARG A 64 -9.33 -20.17 12.50
CA ARG A 64 -10.70 -20.22 13.04
C ARG A 64 -11.79 -20.33 11.98
N THR A 65 -11.44 -20.30 10.70
CA THR A 65 -12.42 -20.35 9.61
C THR A 65 -12.48 -21.75 9.00
N LEU A 66 -13.69 -22.32 8.95
CA LEU A 66 -13.93 -23.58 8.24
C LEU A 66 -13.97 -23.34 6.73
N GLY A 67 -13.17 -24.09 5.97
CA GLY A 67 -13.19 -24.02 4.50
C GLY A 67 -11.81 -23.93 3.84
N GLY A 68 -10.72 -23.77 4.62
CA GLY A 68 -9.36 -23.75 4.07
C GLY A 68 -9.09 -22.53 3.19
N TYR A 69 -9.57 -21.36 3.61
CA TYR A 69 -9.35 -20.11 2.88
C TYR A 69 -7.85 -19.76 2.89
N PRO A 70 -7.22 -19.59 1.73
CA PRO A 70 -5.79 -19.31 1.66
C PRO A 70 -5.49 -17.87 2.06
N GLN A 71 -4.23 -17.62 2.41
CA GLN A 71 -3.70 -16.27 2.56
C GLN A 71 -3.69 -15.53 1.20
N ASN A 72 -3.64 -14.19 1.25
CA ASN A 72 -3.38 -13.35 0.07
C ASN A 72 -2.08 -13.76 -0.65
N ASP A 73 -2.10 -13.75 -1.98
CA ASP A 73 -0.96 -14.12 -2.82
C ASP A 73 0.32 -13.37 -2.39
N GLY A 74 1.43 -14.12 -2.33
CA GLY A 74 2.75 -13.61 -1.96
C GLY A 74 3.06 -13.57 -0.46
N TYR A 75 2.04 -13.58 0.41
CA TYR A 75 2.26 -13.71 1.86
C TYR A 75 2.52 -15.17 2.29
N PRO A 76 3.29 -15.39 3.37
CA PRO A 76 3.47 -16.71 3.95
C PRO A 76 2.12 -17.33 4.36
N GLN A 77 2.00 -18.65 4.15
CA GLN A 77 0.85 -19.46 4.59
C GLN A 77 1.02 -19.91 6.04
#